data_AF-A0A1F5V8A7-F1
#
_entry.id   AF-A0A1F5V8A7-F1
#
_cell.length_a   1.000
_cell.length_b   1.000
_cell.length_c   1.000
_cell.angle_alpha   90.00
_cell.angle_beta   90.00
_cell.angle_gamma   90.00
#
_symmetry.space_group_name_H-M   'P 1'
#
loop_
_entity.id
_entity.type
_entity.pdbx_description
1 polymer ?
#
loop_
_entity_poly.entity_id
_entity_poly.type
_entity_poly.pdbx_seq_one_letter_code
_entity_poly.pdbx_strand_id
1 'polypeptide(L)'
;MAKAISSLEGLALTLDPSFHIEKISPHFFKSIVSDQFQLSTSYIEMKKFMLSILELVEQMPENIQLVFQKILKGKFSFSIEHLKLQELISEIDRASNRISFGLIVAALIVGSSLLVQSGIGPKIYSFPVIGIIGYLFAGLLGLWLIFNILRSRNL
;
A
#
# COMPACT_ATOMS: atom_id res chain seq x y z
N MET A 1 -13.92 -13.90 34.43
CA MET A 1 -15.26 -14.01 35.04
C MET A 1 -16.10 -15.15 34.46
N ALA A 2 -16.26 -15.28 33.12
CA ALA A 2 -17.01 -16.38 32.51
C ALA A 2 -16.60 -17.79 32.98
N LYS A 3 -15.29 -18.04 33.13
CA LYS A 3 -14.74 -19.33 33.60
C LYS A 3 -15.10 -19.66 35.06
N ALA A 4 -15.25 -18.65 35.92
CA ALA A 4 -15.61 -18.84 37.33
C ALA A 4 -17.11 -19.16 37.47
N ILE A 5 -17.95 -18.47 36.70
CA ILE A 5 -19.40 -18.70 36.66
C ILE A 5 -19.69 -20.11 36.13
N SER A 6 -19.03 -20.50 35.03
CA SER A 6 -19.17 -21.85 34.46
C SER A 6 -18.71 -22.96 35.41
N SER A 7 -17.67 -22.72 36.23
CA SER A 7 -17.20 -23.70 37.20
C SER A 7 -18.14 -23.85 38.40
N LEU A 8 -18.82 -22.77 38.80
CA LEU A 8 -19.80 -22.79 39.90
C LEU A 8 -21.07 -23.56 39.50
N GLU A 9 -21.55 -23.34 38.28
CA GLU A 9 -22.70 -24.07 37.71
C GLU A 9 -22.43 -25.58 37.63
N GLY A 10 -21.23 -25.97 37.18
CA GLY A 10 -20.81 -27.37 37.14
C GLY A 10 -20.78 -28.03 38.52
N LEU A 11 -20.35 -27.30 39.56
CA LEU A 11 -20.35 -27.81 40.93
C LEU A 11 -21.77 -27.91 41.52
N ALA A 12 -22.64 -26.94 41.24
CA ALA A 12 -24.01 -26.92 41.75
C ALA A 12 -24.86 -28.06 41.18
N LEU A 13 -24.72 -28.35 39.89
CA LEU A 13 -25.38 -29.48 39.22
C LEU A 13 -24.93 -30.85 39.73
N THR A 14 -23.73 -30.93 40.31
CA THR A 14 -23.19 -32.17 40.87
C THR A 14 -23.81 -32.49 42.25
N LEU A 15 -24.28 -31.48 42.99
CA LEU A 15 -24.87 -31.62 44.32
C LEU A 15 -26.41 -31.72 44.29
N ASP A 16 -27.07 -31.08 43.33
CA ASP A 16 -28.51 -31.19 43.07
C ASP A 16 -28.77 -31.25 41.55
N PRO A 17 -29.16 -32.41 41.01
CA PRO A 17 -29.39 -32.59 39.56
C PRO A 17 -30.54 -31.76 38.98
N SER A 18 -31.38 -31.16 39.84
CA SER A 18 -32.53 -30.32 39.46
C SER A 18 -32.21 -28.83 39.43
N PHE A 19 -30.97 -28.45 39.73
CA PHE A 19 -30.53 -27.06 39.82
C PHE A 19 -30.42 -26.39 38.44
N HIS A 20 -31.35 -25.48 38.14
CA HIS A 20 -31.32 -24.66 36.91
C HIS A 20 -31.11 -23.20 37.33
N ILE A 21 -30.05 -22.56 36.82
CA ILE A 21 -29.72 -21.15 37.11
C ILE A 21 -30.88 -20.21 36.74
N GLU A 22 -31.73 -20.60 35.79
CA GLU A 22 -32.95 -19.86 35.42
C GLU A 22 -33.96 -19.69 36.57
N LYS A 23 -33.93 -20.55 37.61
CA LYS A 23 -34.81 -20.44 38.80
C LYS A 23 -34.25 -19.54 39.90
N ILE A 24 -33.04 -19.03 39.75
CA ILE A 24 -32.46 -18.08 40.72
C ILE A 24 -33.15 -16.72 40.51
N SER A 25 -33.96 -16.33 41.48
CA SER A 25 -34.75 -15.10 41.47
C SER A 25 -33.93 -13.88 41.01
N PRO A 26 -34.46 -13.03 40.11
CA PRO A 26 -33.79 -11.81 39.63
C PRO A 26 -33.40 -10.84 40.75
N HIS A 27 -33.95 -11.00 41.95
CA HIS A 27 -33.55 -10.24 43.14
C HIS A 27 -32.11 -10.55 43.62
N PHE A 28 -31.60 -11.76 43.40
CA PHE A 28 -30.25 -12.14 43.85
C PHE A 28 -29.15 -11.60 42.93
N PHE A 29 -29.44 -11.48 41.63
CA PHE A 29 -28.56 -10.83 40.67
C PHE A 29 -28.43 -9.33 40.93
N LYS A 30 -29.52 -8.68 41.39
CA LYS A 30 -29.55 -7.23 41.60
C LYS A 30 -28.61 -6.79 42.74
N SER A 31 -28.45 -7.56 43.81
CA SER A 31 -27.55 -7.21 44.93
C SER A 31 -26.07 -7.42 44.58
N ILE A 32 -25.72 -8.49 43.87
CA ILE A 32 -24.32 -8.81 43.52
C ILE A 32 -23.78 -7.90 42.41
N VAL A 33 -24.64 -7.53 41.45
CA VAL A 33 -24.27 -6.58 40.39
C VAL A 33 -24.26 -5.14 40.91
N SER A 34 -25.17 -4.78 41.83
CA SER A 34 -25.19 -3.43 42.43
C SER A 34 -23.93 -3.11 43.24
N ASP A 35 -23.31 -4.09 43.89
CA ASP A 35 -22.10 -3.85 44.70
C ASP A 35 -20.81 -3.72 43.85
N GLN A 36 -20.78 -4.30 42.64
CA GLN A 36 -19.67 -4.10 41.70
C GLN A 36 -19.82 -2.81 40.87
N PHE A 37 -21.03 -2.25 40.81
CA PHE A 37 -21.33 -0.95 40.20
C PHE A 37 -21.42 0.17 41.24
N GLN A 38 -20.62 0.12 42.30
CA GLN A 38 -20.40 1.31 43.13
C GLN A 38 -19.63 2.35 42.30
N LEU A 39 -20.40 3.25 41.68
CA LEU A 39 -19.96 4.43 40.92
C LEU A 39 -19.00 5.38 41.67
N SER A 40 -18.66 5.08 42.94
CA SER A 40 -17.75 5.85 43.78
C SER A 40 -16.26 5.54 43.55
N THR A 41 -15.88 4.37 43.05
CA THR A 41 -14.47 4.01 42.79
C THR A 41 -13.92 4.62 41.50
N SER A 42 -14.79 5.04 40.58
CA SER A 42 -14.43 5.63 39.28
C SER A 42 -13.66 6.95 39.43
N TYR A 43 -13.94 7.76 40.46
CA TYR A 43 -13.26 9.04 40.65
C TYR A 43 -11.79 8.88 41.08
N ILE A 44 -11.50 7.88 41.92
CA ILE A 44 -10.13 7.62 42.41
C ILE A 44 -9.27 7.04 41.30
N GLU A 45 -9.83 6.12 40.51
CA GLU A 45 -9.14 5.55 39.35
C GLU A 45 -8.92 6.58 38.25
N MET A 46 -9.90 7.45 37.99
CA MET A 46 -9.75 8.53 37.01
C MET A 46 -8.71 9.58 37.46
N LYS A 47 -8.64 9.88 38.76
CA LYS A 47 -7.60 10.77 39.31
C LYS A 47 -6.20 10.14 39.22
N LYS A 48 -6.07 8.84 39.49
CA LYS A 48 -4.80 8.11 39.28
C LYS A 48 -4.39 8.12 37.81
N PHE A 49 -5.33 7.84 36.90
CA PHE A 49 -5.07 7.87 35.47
C PHE A 49 -4.61 9.26 35.01
N MET A 50 -5.26 10.33 35.48
CA MET A 50 -4.86 11.71 35.16
C MET A 50 -3.46 12.05 35.70
N LEU A 51 -3.11 11.62 36.91
CA LEU A 51 -1.76 11.78 37.46
C LEU A 51 -0.71 11.02 36.64
N SER A 52 -1.01 9.79 36.22
CA SER A 52 -0.11 9.00 35.37
C SER A 52 0.08 9.62 33.98
N ILE A 53 -0.96 10.23 33.40
CA ILE A 53 -0.85 10.98 32.14
C ILE A 53 0.05 12.22 32.33
N LEU A 54 -0.10 12.94 33.45
CA LEU A 54 0.73 14.09 33.80
C LEU A 54 2.22 13.71 33.94
N GLU A 55 2.51 12.63 34.66
CA GLU A 55 3.88 12.10 34.80
C GLU A 55 4.47 11.67 33.44
N LEU A 56 3.65 11.06 32.57
CA LEU A 56 4.07 10.65 31.23
C LEU A 56 4.39 11.84 30.33
N VAL A 57 3.62 12.94 30.44
CA VAL A 57 3.85 14.19 29.71
C VAL A 57 5.11 14.90 30.22
N GLU A 58 5.37 14.87 31.53
CA GLU A 58 6.56 15.45 32.14
C GLU A 58 7.85 14.69 31.75
N GLN A 59 7.77 13.39 31.48
CA GLN A 59 8.87 12.55 31.01
C GLN A 59 9.00 12.47 29.47
N MET A 60 8.01 12.98 28.73
CA MET A 60 8.03 13.04 27.26
C MET A 60 8.97 14.07 26.59
N PRO A 61 9.46 15.15 27.25
CA PRO A 61 10.11 16.24 26.51
C PRO A 61 11.47 15.84 25.95
N GLU A 62 12.24 14.97 26.60
CA GLU A 62 13.60 14.64 26.14
C GLU A 62 13.60 13.87 24.81
N ASN A 63 12.70 12.89 24.67
CA ASN A 63 12.61 12.06 23.46
C ASN A 63 12.04 12.84 22.27
N ILE A 64 11.03 13.69 22.50
CA ILE A 64 10.46 14.54 21.46
C ILE A 64 11.48 15.58 20.99
N GLN A 65 12.21 16.20 21.92
CA GLN A 65 13.23 17.18 21.57
C GLN A 65 14.33 16.56 20.70
N LEU A 66 14.76 15.32 20.97
CA LEU A 66 15.73 14.62 20.13
C LEU A 66 15.21 14.34 18.72
N VAL A 67 13.94 13.96 18.58
CA VAL A 67 13.30 13.76 17.26
C VAL A 67 13.17 15.09 16.50
N PHE A 68 12.68 16.15 17.15
CA PHE A 68 12.58 17.47 16.55
C PHE A 68 13.95 18.06 16.20
N GLN A 69 14.97 17.87 17.03
CA GLN A 69 16.33 18.29 16.70
C GLN A 69 16.88 17.53 15.48
N LYS A 70 16.56 16.24 15.31
CA LYS A 70 16.95 15.48 14.10
C LYS A 70 16.21 15.96 12.85
N ILE A 71 14.93 16.32 12.97
CA ILE A 71 14.11 16.91 11.90
C ILE A 71 14.66 18.30 11.51
N LEU A 72 14.82 19.19 12.48
CA LEU A 72 15.28 20.57 12.28
C LEU A 72 16.72 20.65 11.77
N LYS A 73 17.59 19.69 12.13
CA LYS A 73 18.96 19.61 11.62
C LYS A 73 19.04 19.02 10.21
N GLY A 74 17.91 18.73 9.55
CA GLY A 74 17.88 18.13 8.22
C GLY A 74 18.52 16.73 8.16
N LYS A 75 18.76 16.10 9.32
CA LYS A 75 19.38 14.78 9.45
C LYS A 75 18.35 13.65 9.47
N PHE A 76 17.13 13.93 9.02
CA PHE A 76 16.18 12.90 8.63
C PHE A 76 16.62 12.34 7.27
N SER A 77 17.69 11.55 7.30
CA SER A 77 17.89 10.51 6.29
C SER A 77 16.78 9.48 6.54
N PHE A 78 15.62 9.68 5.92
CA PHE A 78 14.82 8.51 5.58
C PHE A 78 15.75 7.70 4.68
N SER A 79 16.29 6.60 5.18
CA SER A 79 16.97 5.63 4.34
C SER A 79 15.91 5.08 3.40
N ILE A 80 15.72 5.72 2.25
CA ILE A 80 14.93 5.27 1.10
C ILE A 80 15.67 4.07 0.47
N GLU A 81 16.19 3.15 1.29
CA GLU A 81 16.86 1.92 0.86
C GLU A 81 15.84 0.85 0.45
N HIS A 82 14.56 1.03 0.78
CA HIS A 82 13.52 0.03 0.50
C HIS A 82 12.46 0.43 -0.53
N LEU A 83 12.35 1.72 -0.87
CA LEU A 83 11.65 2.10 -2.10
C LEU A 83 12.66 1.89 -3.21
N LYS A 84 12.40 0.90 -4.07
CA LYS A 84 13.12 0.59 -5.32
C LYS A 84 13.00 1.75 -6.33
N LEU A 85 13.28 2.98 -5.89
CA LEU A 85 13.11 4.21 -6.64
C LEU A 85 14.06 4.23 -7.84
N GLN A 86 15.25 3.66 -7.68
CA GLN A 86 16.18 3.43 -8.80
C GLN A 86 15.59 2.45 -9.83
N GLU A 87 14.92 1.37 -9.40
CA GLU A 87 14.24 0.47 -10.33
C GLU A 87 13.08 1.18 -11.02
N LEU A 88 12.28 1.97 -10.30
CA LEU A 88 11.18 2.74 -10.87
C LEU A 88 11.67 3.78 -11.89
N ILE A 89 12.74 4.51 -11.58
CA ILE A 89 13.39 5.42 -12.54
C ILE A 89 13.84 4.63 -13.77
N SER A 90 14.46 3.45 -13.58
CA SER A 90 14.92 2.63 -14.69
C SER A 90 13.77 2.07 -15.55
N GLU A 91 12.62 1.76 -14.95
CA GLU A 91 11.42 1.33 -15.69
C GLU A 91 10.78 2.50 -16.45
N ILE A 92 10.74 3.69 -15.85
CA ILE A 92 10.27 4.91 -16.53
C ILE A 92 11.16 5.22 -17.72
N ASP A 93 12.48 5.12 -17.58
CA ASP A 93 13.42 5.35 -18.68
C ASP A 93 13.26 4.28 -19.78
N ARG A 94 13.10 3.01 -19.43
CA ARG A 94 12.78 1.93 -20.40
C ARG A 94 11.47 2.20 -21.14
N ALA A 95 10.42 2.61 -20.44
CA ALA A 95 9.13 2.94 -21.04
C ALA A 95 9.23 4.15 -21.96
N SER A 96 9.92 5.20 -21.53
CA SER A 96 10.14 6.44 -22.30
C SER A 96 10.88 6.13 -23.60
N ASN A 97 11.96 5.36 -23.53
CA ASN A 97 12.70 4.93 -24.73
C ASN A 97 11.81 4.12 -25.69
N ARG A 98 10.99 3.18 -25.19
CA ARG A 98 10.05 2.42 -26.04
C ARG A 98 9.04 3.32 -26.75
N ILE A 99 8.53 4.34 -26.05
CA ILE A 99 7.59 5.31 -26.63
C ILE A 99 8.30 6.15 -27.69
N SER A 100 9.48 6.70 -27.41
CA SER A 100 10.25 7.49 -28.37
C SER A 100 10.57 6.70 -29.64
N PHE A 101 11.01 5.45 -29.51
CA PHE A 101 11.23 4.57 -30.68
C PHE A 101 9.94 4.28 -31.44
N GLY A 102 8.84 4.00 -30.74
CA GLY A 102 7.53 3.81 -31.37
C GLY A 102 7.07 5.03 -32.17
N LEU A 103 7.31 6.24 -31.65
CA LEU A 103 7.02 7.49 -32.35
C LEU A 103 7.89 7.68 -33.60
N ILE A 104 9.19 7.37 -33.52
CA ILE A 104 10.08 7.44 -34.69
C ILE A 104 9.60 6.46 -35.78
N VAL A 105 9.26 5.22 -35.40
CA VAL A 105 8.74 4.23 -36.34
C VAL A 105 7.42 4.69 -36.96
N ALA A 106 6.48 5.22 -36.16
CA ALA A 106 5.22 5.74 -36.65
C ALA A 106 5.42 6.92 -37.63
N ALA A 107 6.31 7.85 -37.29
CA ALA A 107 6.66 8.98 -38.16
C ALA A 107 7.29 8.51 -39.49
N LEU A 108 8.15 7.49 -39.45
CA LEU A 108 8.73 6.88 -40.65
C LEU A 108 7.67 6.21 -41.53
N ILE A 109 6.74 5.47 -40.93
CA ILE A 109 5.61 4.83 -41.66
C ILE A 109 4.76 5.89 -42.35
N VAL A 110 4.35 6.93 -41.62
CA VAL A 110 3.51 8.02 -42.15
C VAL A 110 4.26 8.82 -43.21
N GLY A 111 5.50 9.22 -42.95
CA GLY A 111 6.33 9.97 -43.88
C GLY A 111 6.60 9.19 -45.17
N SER A 112 6.90 7.89 -45.05
CA SER A 112 7.07 7.00 -46.20
C SER A 112 5.78 6.87 -47.00
N SER A 113 4.63 6.74 -46.34
CA SER A 113 3.30 6.69 -46.98
C SER A 113 3.03 7.95 -47.81
N LEU A 114 3.29 9.12 -47.23
CA LEU A 114 3.13 10.40 -47.91
C LEU A 114 4.07 10.54 -49.11
N LEU A 115 5.31 10.08 -49.00
CA LEU A 115 6.25 10.07 -50.12
C LEU A 115 5.79 9.15 -51.25
N VAL A 116 5.29 7.96 -50.93
CA VAL A 116 4.70 7.05 -51.92
C VAL A 116 3.50 7.69 -52.62
N GLN A 117 2.59 8.31 -51.85
CA GLN A 117 1.36 8.91 -52.38
C GLN A 117 1.64 10.17 -53.22
N SER A 118 2.57 11.01 -52.78
CA SER A 118 2.96 12.23 -53.51
C SER A 118 3.63 11.94 -54.85
N GLY A 119 4.19 10.73 -55.03
CA GLY A 119 4.85 10.35 -56.27
C GLY A 119 6.11 11.17 -56.55
N ILE A 120 6.76 11.72 -55.53
CA ILE A 120 7.97 12.55 -55.64
C ILE A 120 9.22 11.67 -55.54
N GLY A 121 10.22 11.91 -56.41
CA GLY A 121 11.52 11.22 -56.41
C GLY A 121 11.69 10.15 -57.49
N PRO A 122 12.87 9.49 -57.57
CA PRO A 122 13.13 8.42 -58.53
C PRO A 122 12.15 7.26 -58.33
N LYS A 123 11.45 6.88 -59.41
CA LYS A 123 10.42 5.83 -59.41
C LYS A 123 10.96 4.56 -60.04
N ILE A 124 10.63 3.43 -59.44
CA ILE A 124 10.82 2.10 -60.02
C ILE A 124 9.44 1.44 -60.10
N TYR A 125 9.03 0.95 -61.27
CA TYR A 125 7.71 0.32 -61.48
C TYR A 125 6.52 1.13 -60.93
N SER A 126 6.57 2.47 -61.11
CA SER A 126 5.55 3.44 -60.64
C SER A 126 5.52 3.74 -59.13
N PHE A 127 6.42 3.17 -58.33
CA PHE A 127 6.53 3.46 -56.90
C PHE A 127 7.80 4.28 -56.57
N PRO A 128 7.71 5.32 -55.72
CA PRO A 128 8.88 6.05 -55.23
C PRO A 128 9.81 5.15 -54.40
N VAL A 129 11.07 5.04 -54.81
CA VAL A 129 12.07 4.14 -54.19
C VAL A 129 12.31 4.52 -52.73
N ILE A 130 12.36 5.82 -52.45
CA ILE A 130 12.61 6.35 -51.10
C ILE A 130 11.53 5.92 -50.11
N GLY A 131 10.26 5.91 -50.54
CA GLY A 131 9.15 5.47 -49.69
C GLY A 131 9.20 3.98 -49.38
N ILE A 132 9.60 3.14 -50.35
CA ILE A 132 9.79 1.70 -50.16
C ILE A 132 10.92 1.43 -49.14
N ILE A 133 12.05 2.12 -49.30
CA ILE A 133 13.18 2.01 -48.36
C ILE A 133 12.74 2.43 -46.96
N GLY A 134 12.02 3.54 -46.84
CA GLY A 134 11.50 4.02 -45.55
C GLY A 134 10.57 3.02 -44.88
N TYR A 135 9.69 2.35 -45.63
CA TYR A 135 8.84 1.29 -45.10
C TYR A 135 9.62 0.05 -44.65
N LEU A 136 10.61 -0.40 -45.44
CA LEU A 136 11.49 -1.50 -45.07
C LEU A 136 12.24 -1.20 -43.77
N PHE A 137 12.77 0.01 -43.66
CA PHE A 137 13.50 0.46 -42.48
C PHE A 137 12.58 0.57 -41.26
N ALA A 138 11.39 1.14 -41.41
CA ALA A 138 10.41 1.22 -40.34
C ALA A 138 9.96 -0.16 -39.87
N GLY A 139 9.77 -1.10 -40.78
CA GLY A 139 9.45 -2.50 -40.47
C GLY A 139 10.56 -3.19 -39.67
N LEU A 140 11.82 -3.04 -40.10
CA LEU A 140 12.99 -3.58 -39.39
C LEU A 140 13.10 -2.98 -37.97
N LEU A 141 12.99 -1.66 -37.84
CA LEU A 141 13.06 -0.98 -36.54
C LEU A 141 11.89 -1.36 -35.63
N GLY A 142 10.68 -1.47 -36.18
CA GLY A 142 9.50 -1.92 -35.45
C GLY A 142 9.65 -3.35 -34.94
N LEU A 143 10.09 -4.28 -35.79
CA LEU A 143 10.35 -5.67 -35.41
C LEU A 143 11.45 -5.77 -34.35
N TRP A 144 12.53 -4.99 -34.50
CA TRP A 144 13.61 -4.92 -33.52
C TRP A 144 13.12 -4.40 -32.16
N LEU A 145 12.26 -3.38 -32.16
CA LEU A 145 11.64 -2.85 -30.94
C LEU A 145 10.77 -3.90 -30.24
N ILE A 146 9.92 -4.60 -30.99
CA ILE A 146 9.06 -5.68 -30.46
C ILE A 146 9.93 -6.79 -29.86
N PHE A 147 10.99 -7.20 -30.55
CA PHE A 147 11.93 -8.20 -30.05
C PHE A 147 12.58 -7.76 -28.74
N ASN A 148 13.00 -6.49 -28.64
CA ASN A 148 13.61 -5.95 -27.43
C ASN A 148 12.62 -5.88 -26.25
N ILE A 149 11.36 -5.51 -26.51
CA ILE A 149 10.29 -5.50 -25.49
C ILE A 149 10.04 -6.91 -24.95
N LEU A 150 9.95 -7.91 -25.84
CA LEU A 150 9.72 -9.31 -25.47
C LEU A 150 10.91 -9.89 -24.69
N ARG A 151 12.14 -9.62 -25.13
CA ARG A 151 13.36 -10.08 -24.45
C ARG A 151 13.52 -9.47 -23.06
N SER A 152 13.20 -8.19 -22.90
CA SER A 152 13.27 -7.47 -21.62
C SER A 152 12.26 -7.95 -20.57
N ARG A 153 11.26 -8.76 -20.97
CA ARG A 153 10.19 -9.24 -20.08
C ARG A 153 10.43 -10.67 -19.56
N ASN A 154 11.40 -11.38 -20.14
CA ASN A 154 11.72 -12.78 -19.83
C ASN A 154 13.04 -12.95 -19.04
N LEU A 155 13.55 -11.88 -18.43
CA LEU A 155 14.63 -11.85 -17.44
C LEU A 155 14.16 -11.03 -16.24
#